data_AF-A0AA38T107-F1
#
_entry.id   AF-A0AA38T107-F1
#
_cell.length_a   1.000
_cell.length_b   1.000
_cell.length_c   1.000
_cell.angle_alpha   90.00
_cell.angle_beta   90.00
_cell.angle_gamma   90.00
#
_symmetry.space_group_name_H-M   'P 1'
#
loop_
_entity.id
_entity.type
_entity.pdbx_description
1 polymer ?
#
loop_
_entity_poly.entity_id
_entity_poly.type
_entity_poly.pdbx_seq_one_letter_code
_entity_poly.pdbx_strand_id
1 'polypeptide(L)'
;MKKPLKKIVGFNFSLTGLGTWLSISSLPNLEVLKLKGSSFEGRQWNASEQQFQQLKLLRLKELDIVHWKAYNTSFSCLKRLSLWDCIVLEEIPVDIGEIATLELIETNGQKASVVESVKRIQKEQYDEGNTELKITVDEIELSMYLSEHEDSEFESE
;
A
#
# COMPACT_ATOMS: atom_id res chain seq x y z
N MET A 1 9.66 4.32 33.03
CA MET A 1 8.42 4.27 32.24
C MET A 1 8.65 3.34 31.04
N LYS A 2 7.91 2.24 30.93
CA LYS A 2 8.03 1.31 29.80
C LYS A 2 7.52 2.02 28.55
N LYS A 3 8.37 2.22 27.54
CA LYS A 3 7.92 2.72 26.21
C LYS A 3 6.81 1.78 25.73
N PRO A 4 5.61 2.26 25.37
CA PRO A 4 4.57 1.38 24.84
C PRO A 4 5.10 0.75 23.56
N LEU A 5 4.97 -0.57 23.46
CA LEU A 5 5.44 -1.36 22.32
C LEU A 5 4.82 -0.81 21.03
N LYS A 6 5.66 -0.28 20.13
CA LYS A 6 5.33 -0.09 18.71
C LYS A 6 5.11 -1.48 18.11
N LYS A 7 3.90 -2.03 18.26
CA LYS A 7 3.59 -3.40 17.89
C LYS A 7 3.77 -3.56 16.38
N ILE A 8 4.80 -4.31 15.98
CA ILE A 8 4.87 -4.96 14.68
C ILE A 8 3.93 -6.15 14.79
N VAL A 9 2.83 -6.14 14.05
CA VAL A 9 2.00 -7.33 13.92
C VAL A 9 2.32 -7.96 12.57
N GLY A 10 3.19 -8.97 12.59
CA GLY A 10 3.42 -9.88 11.47
C GLY A 10 2.51 -11.08 11.65
N PHE A 11 1.50 -11.22 10.80
CA PHE A 11 0.63 -12.38 10.84
C PHE A 11 1.20 -13.48 9.96
N ASN A 12 1.87 -14.47 10.56
CA ASN A 12 2.23 -15.72 9.86
C ASN A 12 1.08 -16.76 9.90
N PHE A 13 -0.15 -16.34 10.22
CA PHE A 13 -1.34 -17.19 10.27
C PHE A 13 -2.49 -16.50 9.55
N SER A 14 -3.37 -17.28 8.91
CA SER A 14 -4.50 -16.74 8.16
C SER A 14 -5.43 -15.96 9.10
N LEU A 15 -5.63 -14.68 8.78
CA LEU A 15 -6.65 -13.87 9.44
C LEU A 15 -8.01 -14.31 8.90
N THR A 16 -8.67 -15.23 9.60
CA THR A 16 -9.99 -15.71 9.20
C THR A 16 -11.05 -14.75 9.78
N GLY A 17 -11.89 -14.18 8.91
CA GLY A 17 -13.10 -13.44 9.27
C GLY A 17 -12.97 -11.94 9.56
N LEU A 18 -14.02 -11.20 9.21
CA LEU A 18 -14.17 -9.73 9.43
C LEU A 18 -13.91 -9.31 10.89
N GLY A 19 -14.27 -10.16 11.86
CA GLY A 19 -14.07 -9.88 13.28
C GLY A 19 -12.61 -9.74 13.69
N THR A 20 -11.72 -10.53 13.08
CA THR A 20 -10.28 -10.47 13.35
C THR A 20 -9.68 -9.18 12.79
N TRP A 21 -10.12 -8.77 11.59
CA TRP A 21 -9.68 -7.54 10.95
C TRP A 21 -10.10 -6.28 11.73
N LEU A 22 -11.37 -6.22 12.16
CA LEU A 22 -11.90 -5.15 13.01
C LEU A 22 -11.14 -5.01 14.34
N SER A 23 -10.70 -6.14 14.90
CA SER A 23 -9.93 -6.16 16.15
C SER A 23 -8.52 -5.61 15.96
N ILE A 24 -7.89 -5.84 14.80
CA ILE A 24 -6.56 -5.32 14.49
C ILE A 24 -6.63 -3.83 14.15
N SER A 25 -7.60 -3.44 13.33
CA SER A 25 -7.77 -2.05 12.89
C SER A 25 -8.08 -1.09 14.03
N SER A 26 -8.66 -1.58 15.13
CA SER A 26 -9.02 -0.80 16.32
C SER A 26 -7.91 -0.74 17.38
N LEU A 27 -6.74 -1.38 17.15
CA LEU A 27 -5.64 -1.35 18.10
C LEU A 27 -5.09 0.09 18.25
N PRO A 28 -5.15 0.69 19.45
CA PRO A 28 -4.91 2.13 19.64
C PRO A 28 -3.44 2.56 19.48
N ASN A 29 -2.51 1.61 19.33
CA ASN A 29 -1.08 1.88 19.15
C ASN A 29 -0.50 1.14 17.93
N LEU A 30 -1.35 0.72 16.99
CA LEU A 30 -0.90 0.03 15.79
C LEU A 30 -0.35 1.05 14.78
N GLU A 31 0.94 1.36 14.92
CA GLU A 31 1.64 2.26 13.99
C GLU A 31 2.22 1.52 12.77
N VAL A 32 2.44 0.21 12.88
CA VAL A 32 3.15 -0.58 11.86
C VAL A 32 2.44 -1.91 11.64
N LEU A 33 1.97 -2.12 10.42
CA LEU A 33 1.34 -3.36 9.96
C LEU A 33 2.18 -3.93 8.83
N LYS A 34 2.65 -5.17 9.02
CA LYS A 34 3.45 -5.90 8.02
C LYS A 34 2.77 -7.22 7.75
N LEU A 35 2.17 -7.36 6.58
CA LEU A 35 1.51 -8.57 6.12
C LEU A 35 2.43 -9.29 5.15
N LYS A 36 2.57 -10.61 5.31
CA LYS A 36 3.43 -11.45 4.49
C LYS A 36 2.79 -12.81 4.16
N GLY A 37 2.87 -13.25 2.91
CA GLY A 37 2.45 -14.61 2.54
C GLY A 37 0.98 -14.86 2.80
N SER A 38 0.66 -15.98 3.47
CA SER A 38 -0.71 -16.36 3.84
C SER A 38 -1.28 -15.58 5.04
N SER A 39 -0.83 -14.34 5.30
CA SER A 39 -1.44 -13.44 6.31
C SER A 39 -2.93 -13.18 6.04
N PHE A 40 -3.34 -13.28 4.78
CA PHE A 40 -4.66 -12.92 4.31
C PHE A 40 -5.35 -14.16 3.72
N GLU A 41 -6.61 -14.41 4.09
CA GLU A 41 -7.43 -15.43 3.45
C GLU A 41 -8.35 -14.76 2.43
N GLY A 42 -8.25 -15.20 1.18
CA GLY A 42 -9.03 -14.66 0.06
C GLY A 42 -8.25 -13.73 -0.86
N ARG A 43 -8.91 -13.29 -1.93
CA ARG A 43 -8.31 -12.47 -3.01
C ARG A 43 -8.72 -11.01 -2.94
N GLN A 44 -9.50 -10.62 -1.95
CA GLN A 44 -10.08 -9.28 -1.83
C GLN A 44 -9.81 -8.72 -0.45
N TRP A 45 -9.12 -7.58 -0.38
CA TRP A 45 -8.95 -6.85 0.86
C TRP A 45 -9.77 -5.56 0.83
N ASN A 46 -10.73 -5.43 1.74
CA ASN A 46 -11.52 -4.23 1.95
C ASN A 46 -11.16 -3.59 3.30
N ALA A 47 -10.35 -2.52 3.26
CA ALA A 47 -10.16 -1.64 4.39
C ALA A 47 -11.37 -0.69 4.47
N SER A 48 -12.21 -0.89 5.47
CA SER A 48 -13.39 -0.03 5.67
C SER A 48 -12.97 1.36 6.16
N GLU A 49 -13.84 2.34 5.95
CA GLU A 49 -13.64 3.69 6.46
C GLU A 49 -13.29 3.68 7.96
N GLN A 50 -12.40 4.62 8.34
CA GLN A 50 -11.98 4.82 9.73
C GLN A 50 -11.29 3.62 10.41
N GLN A 51 -10.83 2.61 9.65
CA GLN A 51 -9.95 1.56 10.17
C GLN A 51 -8.50 2.09 10.32
N PHE A 52 -7.62 1.42 11.06
CA PHE A 52 -6.16 1.70 11.08
C PHE A 52 -5.75 3.17 11.31
N GLN A 53 -6.49 3.92 12.14
CA GLN A 53 -6.31 5.38 12.30
C GLN A 53 -4.97 5.80 12.91
N GLN A 54 -4.19 4.87 13.45
CA GLN A 54 -2.85 5.14 14.01
C GLN A 54 -1.73 4.59 13.12
N LEU A 55 -2.08 3.93 12.01
CA LEU A 55 -1.13 3.24 11.15
C LEU A 55 -0.30 4.25 10.37
N LYS A 56 1.02 4.15 10.51
CA LYS A 56 2.01 5.00 9.84
C LYS A 56 2.75 4.25 8.74
N LEU A 57 2.91 2.94 8.88
CA LEU A 57 3.56 2.08 7.88
C LEU A 57 2.70 0.86 7.60
N LEU A 58 2.38 0.68 6.32
CA LEU A 58 1.77 -0.53 5.78
C LEU A 58 2.76 -1.21 4.83
N ARG A 59 3.15 -2.45 5.15
CA ARG A 59 3.94 -3.29 4.25
C ARG A 59 3.15 -4.52 3.88
N LEU A 60 2.99 -4.74 2.58
CA LEU A 60 2.44 -5.95 2.01
C LEU A 60 3.56 -6.68 1.27
N LYS A 61 3.76 -7.95 1.58
CA LYS A 61 4.80 -8.75 0.93
C LYS A 61 4.27 -10.13 0.53
N GLU A 62 4.53 -10.58 -0.69
CA GLU A 62 4.20 -11.95 -1.12
C GLU A 62 2.70 -12.29 -0.84
N LEU A 63 1.78 -11.34 -1.08
CA LEU A 63 0.34 -11.53 -0.82
C LEU A 63 -0.41 -11.86 -2.12
N ASP A 64 -1.35 -12.81 -2.02
CA ASP A 64 -2.23 -13.21 -3.13
C ASP A 64 -3.52 -12.35 -3.24
N ILE A 65 -3.44 -11.08 -2.81
CA ILE A 65 -4.55 -10.13 -2.92
C ILE A 65 -4.65 -9.66 -4.37
N VAL A 66 -5.82 -9.86 -4.99
CA VAL A 66 -6.10 -9.43 -6.37
C VAL A 66 -6.75 -8.06 -6.37
N HIS A 67 -7.80 -7.87 -5.57
CA HIS A 67 -8.47 -6.58 -5.44
C HIS A 67 -8.23 -6.00 -4.06
N TRP A 68 -7.74 -4.77 -4.05
CA TRP A 68 -7.62 -3.99 -2.82
C TRP A 68 -8.60 -2.82 -2.92
N LYS A 69 -9.44 -2.67 -1.90
CA LYS A 69 -10.33 -1.53 -1.71
C LYS A 69 -9.95 -0.83 -0.41
N ALA A 70 -9.71 0.46 -0.49
CA ALA A 70 -9.47 1.32 0.64
C ALA A 70 -10.01 2.71 0.32
N TYR A 71 -10.29 3.48 1.37
CA TYR A 71 -10.73 4.86 1.31
C TYR A 71 -9.64 5.77 1.88
N ASN A 72 -9.66 7.07 1.54
CA ASN A 72 -8.72 8.06 2.07
C ASN A 72 -8.81 8.17 3.61
N THR A 73 -9.97 7.88 4.19
CA THR A 73 -10.21 7.80 5.64
C THR A 73 -9.79 6.47 6.27
N SER A 74 -9.43 5.45 5.48
CA SER A 74 -9.09 4.11 5.98
C SER A 74 -7.70 4.04 6.60
N PHE A 75 -6.81 5.00 6.30
CA PHE A 75 -5.45 5.03 6.87
C PHE A 75 -4.99 6.47 7.09
N SER A 76 -5.75 7.23 7.89
CA SER A 76 -5.59 8.69 8.03
C SER A 76 -4.20 9.19 8.46
N CYS A 77 -3.37 8.33 9.07
CA CYS A 77 -2.01 8.64 9.52
C CYS A 77 -0.91 7.93 8.71
N LEU A 78 -1.24 7.31 7.58
CA LEU A 78 -0.30 6.51 6.79
C LEU A 78 0.75 7.39 6.15
N LYS A 79 2.02 7.15 6.51
CA LYS A 79 3.18 7.83 5.93
C LYS A 79 3.84 7.02 4.84
N ARG A 80 3.82 5.69 4.95
CA ARG A 80 4.54 4.80 4.05
C ARG A 80 3.71 3.59 3.65
N LEU A 81 3.55 3.40 2.35
CA LEU A 81 3.06 2.17 1.73
C LEU A 81 4.22 1.45 1.06
N SER A 82 4.35 0.15 1.30
CA SER A 82 5.41 -0.68 0.72
C SER A 82 4.81 -1.99 0.20
N LEU A 83 4.91 -2.22 -1.11
CA LEU A 83 4.36 -3.36 -1.84
C LEU A 83 5.50 -4.18 -2.44
N TRP A 84 5.67 -5.42 -2.00
CA TRP A 84 6.75 -6.28 -2.52
C TRP A 84 6.18 -7.63 -2.92
N ASP A 85 6.51 -8.11 -4.11
CA ASP A 85 6.14 -9.47 -4.56
C ASP A 85 4.62 -9.73 -4.54
N CYS A 86 3.81 -8.67 -4.70
CA CYS A 86 2.35 -8.75 -4.78
C CYS A 86 1.91 -8.90 -6.24
N ILE A 87 2.31 -9.99 -6.88
CA ILE A 87 2.26 -10.17 -8.35
C ILE A 87 0.86 -10.23 -8.93
N VAL A 88 -0.15 -10.56 -8.12
CA VAL A 88 -1.54 -10.68 -8.57
C VAL A 88 -2.39 -9.43 -8.31
N LEU A 89 -1.88 -8.46 -7.54
CA LEU A 89 -2.61 -7.22 -7.22
C LEU A 89 -2.90 -6.41 -8.48
N GLU A 90 -4.16 -6.10 -8.74
CA GLU A 90 -4.55 -5.35 -9.94
C GLU A 90 -4.18 -3.88 -9.86
N GLU A 91 -4.49 -3.20 -8.76
CA GLU A 91 -4.17 -1.78 -8.62
C GLU A 91 -4.03 -1.37 -7.15
N ILE A 92 -3.43 -0.21 -6.95
CA ILE A 92 -3.49 0.51 -5.67
C ILE A 92 -4.75 1.40 -5.73
N PRO A 93 -5.61 1.39 -4.70
CA PRO A 93 -6.76 2.28 -4.65
C PRO A 93 -6.33 3.74 -4.80
N VAL A 94 -6.97 4.49 -5.69
CA VAL A 94 -6.67 5.91 -5.93
C VAL A 94 -6.81 6.75 -4.66
N ASP A 95 -7.79 6.40 -3.81
CA ASP A 95 -8.04 7.02 -2.52
C ASP A 95 -6.82 6.97 -1.56
N ILE A 96 -5.86 6.07 -1.78
CA ILE A 96 -4.60 6.07 -1.02
C ILE A 96 -3.77 7.32 -1.35
N GLY A 97 -3.79 7.76 -2.61
CA GLY A 97 -3.10 8.96 -3.06
C GLY A 97 -3.60 10.23 -2.36
N GLU A 98 -4.87 10.27 -1.99
CA GLU A 98 -5.50 11.41 -1.29
C GLU A 98 -5.16 11.48 0.21
N ILE A 99 -4.37 10.54 0.75
CA ILE A 99 -3.98 10.56 2.15
C ILE A 99 -2.95 11.67 2.37
N ALA A 100 -3.37 12.76 3.00
CA ALA A 100 -2.53 13.95 3.24
C ALA A 100 -1.23 13.69 4.04
N THR A 101 -1.11 12.56 4.75
CA THR A 101 0.09 12.21 5.51
C THR A 101 1.05 11.28 4.77
N LEU A 102 0.68 10.86 3.55
CA LEU A 102 1.46 9.92 2.76
C LEU A 102 2.71 10.61 2.21
N GLU A 103 3.87 10.07 2.60
CA GLU A 103 5.18 10.62 2.25
C GLU A 103 5.90 9.73 1.23
N LEU A 104 5.60 8.42 1.22
CA LEU A 104 6.33 7.44 0.41
C LEU A 104 5.46 6.25 -0.02
N ILE A 105 5.50 5.94 -1.32
CA ILE A 105 5.05 4.67 -1.89
C ILE A 105 6.25 3.92 -2.48
N GLU A 106 6.42 2.66 -2.11
CA GLU A 106 7.47 1.80 -2.67
C GLU A 106 6.85 0.55 -3.26
N THR A 107 7.28 0.17 -4.46
CA THR A 107 6.92 -1.10 -5.10
C THR A 107 8.11 -1.70 -5.83
N ASN A 108 8.12 -3.02 -6.07
CA ASN A 108 9.13 -3.67 -6.92
C ASN A 108 8.69 -3.86 -8.38
N GLY A 109 7.66 -3.12 -8.81
CA GLY A 109 7.28 -3.01 -10.23
C GLY A 109 6.79 -4.30 -10.88
N GLN A 110 6.52 -5.35 -10.10
CA GLN A 110 6.23 -6.70 -10.62
C GLN A 110 5.00 -6.80 -11.53
N LYS A 111 4.09 -5.81 -11.44
CA LYS A 111 2.87 -5.77 -12.24
C LYS A 111 2.67 -4.38 -12.83
N ALA A 112 2.53 -4.31 -14.15
CA ALA A 112 2.39 -3.06 -14.89
C ALA A 112 1.23 -2.20 -14.38
N SER A 113 0.08 -2.81 -14.06
CA SER A 113 -1.08 -2.07 -13.55
C SER A 113 -0.86 -1.45 -12.17
N VAL A 114 0.02 -2.03 -11.33
CA VAL A 114 0.47 -1.39 -10.07
C VAL A 114 1.37 -0.19 -10.37
N VAL A 115 2.25 -0.30 -11.37
CA VAL A 115 3.08 0.83 -11.85
C VAL A 115 2.22 1.96 -12.41
N GLU A 116 1.21 1.63 -13.22
CA GLU A 116 0.22 2.60 -13.72
C GLU A 116 -0.56 3.28 -12.60
N SER A 117 -0.92 2.52 -11.55
CA SER A 117 -1.60 3.07 -10.37
C SER A 117 -0.74 4.11 -9.65
N VAL A 118 0.53 3.80 -9.38
CA VAL A 118 1.43 4.77 -8.71
C VAL A 118 1.74 5.97 -9.61
N LYS A 119 1.82 5.78 -10.93
CA LYS A 119 1.96 6.87 -11.91
C LYS A 119 0.75 7.81 -11.87
N ARG A 120 -0.47 7.25 -11.83
CA ARG A 120 -1.71 8.02 -11.70
C ARG A 120 -1.74 8.81 -10.38
N ILE A 121 -1.45 8.16 -9.26
CA ILE A 121 -1.37 8.80 -7.93
C ILE A 121 -0.35 9.95 -7.93
N GLN A 122 0.85 9.74 -8.50
CA GLN A 122 1.87 10.79 -8.56
C GLN A 122 1.39 12.00 -9.35
N LYS A 123 0.75 11.76 -10.51
CA LYS A 123 0.24 12.82 -11.36
C LYS A 123 -0.86 13.63 -10.66
N GLU A 124 -1.83 12.95 -10.06
CA GLU A 124 -2.93 13.60 -9.32
C GLU A 124 -2.40 14.45 -8.17
N GLN A 125 -1.45 13.93 -7.38
CA GLN A 125 -0.80 14.70 -6.31
C GLN A 125 -0.04 15.92 -6.83
N TYR A 126 0.66 15.79 -7.96
CA TYR A 126 1.34 16.92 -8.59
C TYR A 126 0.36 17.98 -9.10
N ASP A 127 -0.74 17.56 -9.74
CA ASP A 127 -1.79 18.45 -10.24
C ASP A 127 -2.49 19.21 -9.08
N GLU A 128 -2.54 18.61 -7.88
CA GLU A 128 -3.00 19.25 -6.63
C GLU A 128 -1.93 20.09 -5.92
N GLY A 129 -0.70 20.13 -6.46
CA GLY A 129 0.43 20.92 -5.93
C GLY A 129 1.24 20.23 -4.84
N ASN A 130 1.02 18.94 -4.57
CA ASN A 130 1.87 18.15 -3.69
C ASN A 130 3.07 17.56 -4.46
N THR A 131 4.25 18.14 -4.24
CA THR A 131 5.52 17.65 -4.79
C THR A 131 6.34 16.82 -3.82
N GLU A 132 5.85 16.61 -2.59
CA GLU A 132 6.60 15.95 -1.51
C GLU A 132 6.41 14.42 -1.47
N LEU A 133 5.35 13.91 -2.13
CA LEU A 133 5.13 12.46 -2.22
C LEU A 133 6.23 11.81 -3.07
N LYS A 134 7.02 10.95 -2.43
CA LYS A 134 8.05 10.15 -3.11
C LYS A 134 7.48 8.82 -3.56
N ILE A 135 7.85 8.39 -4.76
CA ILE A 135 7.49 7.07 -5.28
C ILE A 135 8.73 6.40 -5.83
N THR A 136 9.03 5.21 -5.32
CA THR A 136 10.14 4.39 -5.82
C THR A 136 9.63 3.07 -6.38
N VAL A 137 10.14 2.69 -7.54
CA VAL A 137 9.91 1.38 -8.17
C VAL A 137 11.26 0.68 -8.27
N ASP A 138 11.36 -0.55 -7.76
CA ASP A 138 12.62 -1.33 -7.71
C ASP A 138 13.79 -0.55 -7.10
N GLU A 139 13.53 0.12 -5.97
CA GLU A 139 14.50 0.94 -5.22
C GLU A 139 15.05 2.18 -5.95
N ILE A 140 14.53 2.51 -7.14
CA ILE A 140 14.84 3.74 -7.89
C ILE A 140 13.63 4.66 -7.97
N GLU A 141 13.84 5.97 -8.12
CA GLU A 141 12.75 6.95 -8.25
C GLU A 141 11.90 6.66 -9.50
N LEU A 142 10.57 6.84 -9.39
CA LEU A 142 9.63 6.51 -10.47
C LEU A 142 9.99 7.21 -11.80
N SER A 143 10.50 8.44 -11.76
CA SER A 143 10.93 9.15 -12.97
C SER A 143 12.12 8.48 -13.67
N MET A 144 13.07 7.93 -12.92
CA MET A 144 14.19 7.15 -13.46
C MET A 144 13.68 5.81 -14.01
N TYR A 145 12.83 5.12 -13.25
CA TYR A 145 12.25 3.84 -13.67
C TYR A 145 11.50 3.95 -15.01
N LEU A 146 10.66 4.98 -15.16
CA LEU A 146 9.93 5.20 -16.41
C LEU A 146 10.86 5.51 -17.59
N SER A 147 11.92 6.30 -17.38
CA SER A 147 12.87 6.60 -18.46
C SER A 147 13.63 5.38 -18.96
N GLU A 148 13.82 4.36 -18.13
CA GLU A 148 14.47 3.09 -18.52
C GLU A 148 13.52 2.13 -19.24
N HIS A 149 12.20 2.33 -19.12
CA HIS A 149 11.16 1.42 -19.61
C HIS A 149 10.22 2.08 -20.65
N GLU A 150 10.46 3.33 -21.04
CA GLU A 150 9.77 4.02 -22.15
C GLU A 150 10.07 3.37 -23.52
N ASP A 151 11.12 2.54 -23.63
CA ASP A 151 11.48 1.83 -24.87
C ASP A 151 10.75 0.49 -25.07
N SER A 152 9.82 0.08 -24.19
CA SER A 152 9.12 -1.22 -24.27
C SER A 152 7.63 -1.14 -24.63
N GLU A 153 7.13 -0.02 -25.16
CA GLU A 153 5.85 -0.03 -25.89
C GLU A 153 6.02 -0.77 -27.22
N PHE A 154 6.12 -2.11 -27.15
CA PHE A 154 5.82 -3.00 -28.26
C PHE A 154 4.54 -3.77 -27.92
N GLU A 155 3.47 -3.38 -28.64
CA GLU A 155 2.31 -4.15 -29.08
C GLU A 155 1.81 -5.26 -28.15
N SER A 156 0.61 -5.06 -27.60
CA SER A 156 -0.36 -6.14 -27.53
C SER A 156 -1.61 -5.71 -28.28
N GLU A 157 -1.70 -6.16 -29.53
CA GLU A 157 -2.93 -6.23 -30.34
C GLU A 157 -4.04 -7.02 -29.65
#